data_AF-A0A7V8XTU4-F1
#
_entry.id   AF-A0A7V8XTU4-F1
#
_cell.length_a   1.000
_cell.length_b   1.000
_cell.length_c   1.000
_cell.angle_alpha   90.00
_cell.angle_beta   90.00
_cell.angle_gamma   90.00
#
_symmetry.space_group_name_H-M   'P 1'
#
loop_
_entity.id
_entity.type
_entity.pdbx_description
1 polymer ?
#
loop_
_entity_poly.entity_id
_entity_poly.type
_entity_poly.pdbx_seq_one_letter_code
_entity_poly.pdbx_strand_id
1 'polypeptide(L)'
;MPRASCSPRSSPPCMTCRPACSGEPEMLPMSSISTPPAHRDSSPLSANLRVAALGGGTGLPNVLRGLCALLYAGSSRGHDTQPSDRLVAIVTTTDDGGSSGRLRREFGVTPPGDIRNCLAALAEDQSLITALFQFRFEAGDGLNGHALGNLMLTALTEVTGDFVKAVEIAARVVGARGRVIPATVDQVSLSADLMDGRTISGET
;
A
#
# COMPACT_ATOMS: atom_id res chain seq x y z
N MET A 1 -21.13 50.77 22.53
CA MET A 1 -20.86 51.99 21.72
C MET A 1 -20.41 51.56 20.32
N PRO A 2 -20.71 52.32 19.24
CA PRO A 2 -20.56 51.89 17.84
C PRO A 2 -19.26 52.33 17.14
N ARG A 3 -19.20 52.14 15.80
CA ARG A 3 -18.03 52.26 14.88
C ARG A 3 -17.98 53.59 14.07
N ALA A 4 -16.91 53.75 13.27
CA ALA A 4 -16.82 54.52 11.99
C ALA A 4 -16.71 56.07 12.08
N SER A 5 -16.21 56.86 11.09
CA SER A 5 -15.36 56.62 9.88
C SER A 5 -14.96 57.94 9.13
N CYS A 6 -13.91 57.89 8.29
CA CYS A 6 -13.66 58.68 7.03
C CYS A 6 -13.34 60.20 6.99
N SER A 7 -12.13 60.52 6.46
CA SER A 7 -11.69 61.50 5.42
C SER A 7 -12.50 62.76 5.01
N PRO A 8 -11.83 63.85 4.55
CA PRO A 8 -11.85 64.16 3.07
C PRO A 8 -10.54 64.73 2.44
N ARG A 9 -10.66 65.22 1.17
CA ARG A 9 -9.66 65.56 0.09
C ARG A 9 -9.21 67.06 0.10
N SER A 10 -8.30 67.63 -0.73
CA SER A 10 -7.33 67.18 -1.79
C SER A 10 -5.92 67.87 -1.67
N SER A 11 -5.22 68.62 -2.56
CA SER A 11 -5.41 69.32 -3.89
C SER A 11 -4.04 69.61 -4.62
N PRO A 12 -3.97 70.02 -5.92
CA PRO A 12 -2.73 70.20 -6.74
C PRO A 12 -2.47 71.69 -7.18
N PRO A 13 -1.63 72.08 -8.20
CA PRO A 13 -0.73 71.36 -9.13
C PRO A 13 0.68 72.01 -9.43
N CYS A 14 1.54 71.37 -10.24
CA CYS A 14 2.13 71.91 -11.51
C CYS A 14 3.09 70.89 -12.19
N MET A 15 3.75 71.24 -13.31
CA MET A 15 4.37 70.31 -14.29
C MET A 15 5.78 70.76 -14.78
N THR A 16 6.47 69.87 -15.50
CA THR A 16 7.66 70.07 -16.40
C THR A 16 9.00 70.59 -15.82
N CYS A 17 10.04 69.72 -15.77
CA CYS A 17 11.21 69.75 -16.68
C CYS A 17 12.27 68.66 -16.38
N ARG A 18 13.02 68.24 -17.41
CA ARG A 18 14.25 67.39 -17.38
C ARG A 18 15.50 68.30 -17.58
N PRO A 19 16.79 67.87 -17.47
CA PRO A 19 17.41 66.55 -17.72
C PRO A 19 18.20 66.02 -16.49
N ALA A 20 19.05 64.98 -16.51
CA ALA A 20 19.69 64.23 -17.60
C ALA A 20 19.82 62.72 -17.31
N CYS A 21 20.29 61.95 -18.29
CA CYS A 21 20.38 60.48 -18.22
C CYS A 21 21.82 59.99 -18.03
N SER A 22 22.00 58.91 -17.27
CA SER A 22 23.19 58.05 -17.32
C SER A 22 22.87 56.64 -16.85
N GLY A 23 23.18 55.63 -17.68
CA GLY A 23 23.12 54.20 -17.32
C GLY A 23 21.74 53.54 -17.35
N GLU A 24 21.36 52.98 -18.50
CA GLU A 24 20.45 51.82 -18.52
C GLU A 24 21.29 50.53 -18.44
N PRO A 25 20.99 49.59 -17.52
CA PRO A 25 21.51 48.23 -17.60
C PRO A 25 20.68 47.43 -18.62
N GLU A 26 21.35 46.85 -19.60
CA GLU A 26 20.74 46.11 -20.71
C GLU A 26 19.97 44.88 -20.22
N MET A 27 18.64 44.88 -20.36
CA MET A 27 17.79 43.74 -19.99
C MET A 27 17.88 42.63 -21.04
N LEU A 28 18.82 41.70 -20.84
CA LEU A 28 18.88 40.45 -21.60
C LEU A 28 17.56 39.66 -21.45
N PRO A 29 16.98 39.13 -22.55
CA PRO A 29 15.72 38.40 -22.48
C PRO A 29 15.88 37.07 -21.74
N MET A 30 14.93 36.75 -20.84
CA MET A 30 14.81 35.44 -20.18
C MET A 30 14.26 34.37 -21.13
N SER A 31 14.94 34.14 -22.26
CA SER A 31 14.66 33.07 -23.20
C SER A 31 15.47 31.81 -22.87
N SER A 32 14.79 30.66 -22.81
CA SER A 32 15.37 29.31 -22.72
C SER A 32 16.39 29.09 -21.57
N ILE A 33 15.90 29.03 -20.33
CA ILE A 33 16.42 27.99 -19.43
C ILE A 33 16.00 26.65 -20.05
N SER A 34 16.94 25.96 -20.68
CA SER A 34 16.70 24.61 -21.16
C SER A 34 16.40 23.71 -19.96
N THR A 35 15.21 23.12 -19.91
CA THR A 35 14.92 22.04 -18.97
C THR A 35 16.03 20.99 -19.08
N PRO A 36 16.58 20.46 -17.97
CA PRO A 36 17.50 19.33 -18.08
C PRO A 36 16.78 18.21 -18.83
N PRO A 37 17.45 17.53 -19.78
CA PRO A 37 16.81 16.47 -20.55
C PRO A 37 16.30 15.42 -19.55
N ALA A 38 14.98 15.22 -19.53
CA ALA A 38 14.41 14.17 -18.71
C ALA A 38 15.00 12.85 -19.22
N HIS A 39 15.85 12.21 -18.41
CA HIS A 39 16.55 10.96 -18.73
C HIS A 39 15.55 9.80 -18.69
N ARG A 40 14.56 9.87 -19.59
CA ARG A 40 13.64 8.80 -19.92
C ARG A 40 14.38 7.79 -20.78
N ASP A 41 15.32 7.09 -20.15
CA ASP A 41 15.71 5.76 -20.58
C ASP A 41 14.55 4.80 -20.30
N SER A 42 13.42 5.03 -20.97
CA SER A 42 12.30 4.11 -21.07
C SER A 42 12.65 2.97 -22.03
N SER A 43 13.82 2.36 -21.80
CA SER A 43 14.10 1.01 -22.25
C SER A 43 13.04 0.10 -21.61
N PRO A 44 12.38 -0.79 -22.37
CA PRO A 44 11.15 -1.47 -21.95
C PRO A 44 11.39 -2.64 -20.97
N LEU A 45 12.01 -2.33 -19.82
CA LEU A 45 11.84 -3.12 -18.61
C LEU A 45 10.34 -3.28 -18.32
N SER A 46 9.93 -4.50 -17.99
CA SER A 46 8.56 -4.81 -17.55
C SER A 46 7.43 -4.80 -18.61
N ALA A 47 7.72 -5.13 -19.88
CA ALA A 47 6.71 -5.85 -20.67
C ALA A 47 6.42 -7.24 -20.07
N ASN A 48 7.49 -7.99 -19.75
CA ASN A 48 7.46 -9.39 -19.28
C ASN A 48 8.16 -9.61 -17.91
N LEU A 49 8.40 -8.55 -17.12
CA LEU A 49 9.05 -8.70 -15.82
C LEU A 49 8.14 -9.46 -14.84
N ARG A 50 8.71 -10.47 -14.19
CA ARG A 50 8.09 -11.27 -13.14
C ARG A 50 8.84 -11.02 -11.83
N VAL A 51 8.13 -10.72 -10.75
CA VAL A 51 8.71 -10.40 -9.45
C VAL A 51 8.15 -11.33 -8.39
N ALA A 52 9.04 -12.00 -7.65
CA ALA A 52 8.72 -12.68 -6.42
C ALA A 52 9.19 -11.82 -5.24
N ALA A 53 8.31 -11.54 -4.29
CA ALA A 53 8.60 -10.82 -3.06
C ALA A 53 8.33 -11.73 -1.85
N LEU A 54 9.26 -11.80 -0.90
CA LEU A 54 9.21 -12.70 0.24
C LEU A 54 9.19 -11.92 1.56
N GLY A 55 8.51 -12.45 2.57
CA GLY A 55 8.49 -11.89 3.94
C GLY A 55 7.08 -11.83 4.52
N GLY A 56 6.82 -10.86 5.39
CA GLY A 56 5.53 -10.68 6.06
C GLY A 56 5.40 -9.32 6.75
N GLY A 57 4.67 -9.31 7.86
CA GLY A 57 4.33 -8.17 8.67
C GLY A 57 3.70 -7.02 7.87
N THR A 58 4.05 -5.80 8.25
CA THR A 58 3.61 -4.56 7.58
C THR A 58 4.51 -4.17 6.40
N GLY A 59 5.73 -4.71 6.31
CA GLY A 59 6.71 -4.36 5.29
C GLY A 59 6.35 -4.87 3.90
N LEU A 60 6.11 -6.19 3.77
CA LEU A 60 5.76 -6.80 2.48
C LEU A 60 4.51 -6.19 1.83
N PRO A 61 3.38 -5.95 2.54
CA PRO A 61 2.20 -5.24 2.02
C PRO A 61 2.49 -3.84 1.44
N ASN A 62 3.48 -3.11 1.96
CA ASN A 62 3.84 -1.80 1.44
C ASN A 62 4.66 -1.90 0.14
N VAL A 63 5.59 -2.85 0.09
CA VAL A 63 6.36 -3.17 -1.14
C VAL A 63 5.42 -3.69 -2.23
N LEU A 64 4.48 -4.57 -1.90
CA LEU A 64 3.49 -5.13 -2.83
C LEU A 64 2.60 -4.04 -3.46
N ARG A 65 2.15 -3.04 -2.69
CA ARG A 65 1.38 -1.91 -3.25
C ARG A 65 2.18 -1.13 -4.29
N GLY A 66 3.43 -0.79 -3.99
CA GLY A 66 4.32 -0.10 -4.94
C GLY A 66 4.61 -0.92 -6.19
N LEU A 67 4.93 -2.22 -6.04
CA LEU A 67 5.15 -3.13 -7.15
C LEU A 67 3.89 -3.34 -8.00
N CYS A 68 2.71 -3.48 -7.39
CA CYS A 68 1.44 -3.63 -8.10
C CYS A 68 1.14 -2.39 -8.96
N ALA A 69 1.32 -1.19 -8.39
CA ALA A 69 1.14 0.07 -9.11
C ALA A 69 2.09 0.20 -10.32
N LEU A 70 3.34 -0.25 -10.20
CA LEU A 70 4.34 -0.20 -11.28
C LEU A 70 4.14 -1.30 -12.35
N LEU A 71 3.94 -2.55 -11.93
CA LEU A 71 3.89 -3.72 -12.83
C LEU A 71 2.60 -3.82 -13.63
N TYR A 72 1.51 -3.18 -13.16
CA TYR A 72 0.22 -3.15 -13.83
C TYR A 72 -0.25 -1.71 -14.18
N ALA A 73 0.71 -0.77 -14.28
CA ALA A 73 0.46 0.58 -14.79
C ALA A 73 -0.01 0.52 -16.26
N GLY A 74 -1.03 1.30 -16.62
CA GLY A 74 -1.56 1.36 -17.99
C GLY A 74 -2.48 0.19 -18.39
N SER A 75 -2.53 -0.91 -17.63
CA SER A 75 -3.45 -2.02 -17.87
C SER A 75 -4.90 -1.65 -17.51
N SER A 76 -5.67 -1.23 -18.52
CA SER A 76 -7.12 -1.05 -18.41
C SER A 76 -7.81 -2.34 -17.99
N ARG A 77 -8.75 -2.27 -17.03
CA ARG A 77 -9.46 -3.44 -16.47
C ARG A 77 -10.43 -4.17 -17.44
N GLY A 78 -10.43 -3.82 -18.72
CA GLY A 78 -11.27 -4.45 -19.75
C GLY A 78 -10.46 -5.33 -20.69
N HIS A 79 -10.79 -6.63 -20.71
CA HIS A 79 -10.31 -7.67 -21.66
C HIS A 79 -8.80 -8.00 -21.69
N ASP A 80 -7.89 -7.10 -21.34
CA ASP A 80 -6.45 -7.45 -21.32
C ASP A 80 -6.13 -8.36 -20.13
N THR A 81 -5.96 -9.64 -20.40
CA THR A 81 -5.81 -10.71 -19.40
C THR A 81 -4.36 -10.80 -18.93
N GLN A 82 -3.90 -9.77 -18.23
CA GLN A 82 -2.54 -9.70 -17.70
C GLN A 82 -2.27 -10.87 -16.73
N PRO A 83 -1.17 -11.63 -16.91
CA PRO A 83 -0.89 -12.79 -16.07
C PRO A 83 -0.74 -12.45 -14.58
N SER A 84 -1.43 -13.18 -13.72
CA SER A 84 -1.35 -13.04 -12.25
C SER A 84 -0.02 -13.50 -11.67
N ASP A 85 0.82 -14.19 -12.45
CA ASP A 85 2.17 -14.62 -12.08
C ASP A 85 3.27 -13.55 -12.34
N ARG A 86 2.88 -12.33 -12.78
CA ARG A 86 3.79 -11.18 -12.87
C ARG A 86 4.26 -10.66 -11.51
N LEU A 87 3.43 -10.80 -10.48
CA LEU A 87 3.77 -10.43 -9.10
C LEU A 87 3.30 -11.53 -8.14
N VAL A 88 4.25 -12.18 -7.46
CA VAL A 88 4.01 -13.26 -6.50
C VAL A 88 4.52 -12.86 -5.12
N ALA A 89 3.63 -12.88 -4.12
CA ALA A 89 3.99 -12.73 -2.71
C ALA A 89 4.14 -14.11 -2.07
N ILE A 90 5.30 -14.40 -1.48
CA ILE A 90 5.57 -15.59 -0.67
C ILE A 90 5.58 -15.15 0.78
N VAL A 91 4.52 -15.49 1.51
CA VAL A 91 4.17 -14.85 2.78
C VAL A 91 4.49 -15.76 3.96
N THR A 92 5.23 -15.25 4.95
CA THR A 92 5.47 -15.94 6.22
C THR A 92 4.18 -16.04 7.04
N THR A 93 3.93 -17.19 7.64
CA THR A 93 2.69 -17.49 8.38
C THR A 93 2.99 -18.01 9.79
N THR A 94 3.90 -17.34 10.50
CA THR A 94 4.33 -17.66 11.87
C THR A 94 3.43 -17.05 12.94
N ASP A 95 2.91 -15.83 12.70
CA ASP A 95 2.06 -14.99 13.59
C ASP A 95 1.18 -15.78 14.57
N ASP A 96 1.61 -15.80 15.84
CA ASP A 96 0.91 -16.34 17.00
C ASP A 96 0.27 -15.25 17.88
N GLY A 97 0.34 -13.99 17.41
CA GLY A 97 -0.14 -12.81 18.10
C GLY A 97 -1.60 -12.45 17.81
N GLY A 98 -2.17 -11.62 18.68
CA GLY A 98 -3.46 -10.95 18.48
C GLY A 98 -4.60 -11.85 17.97
N SER A 99 -5.22 -11.43 16.86
CA SER A 99 -6.34 -12.15 16.24
C SER A 99 -5.91 -13.40 15.46
N SER A 100 -4.76 -13.37 14.79
CA SER A 100 -4.28 -14.49 13.98
C SER A 100 -3.95 -15.69 14.86
N GLY A 101 -3.20 -15.45 15.94
CA GLY A 101 -2.85 -16.47 16.92
C GLY A 101 -4.04 -17.06 17.67
N ARG A 102 -5.08 -16.26 17.97
CA ARG A 102 -6.35 -16.80 18.50
C ARG A 102 -6.97 -17.80 17.53
N LEU A 103 -7.17 -17.41 16.27
CA LEU A 103 -7.74 -18.29 15.25
C LEU A 103 -6.88 -19.54 15.00
N ARG A 104 -5.54 -19.41 15.00
CA ARG A 104 -4.61 -20.54 14.93
C ARG A 104 -4.81 -21.54 16.08
N ARG A 105 -5.00 -21.05 17.31
CA ARG A 105 -5.20 -21.88 18.51
C ARG A 105 -6.60 -22.47 18.63
N GLU A 106 -7.62 -21.75 18.16
CA GLU A 106 -9.03 -22.12 18.28
C GLU A 106 -9.52 -23.04 17.14
N PHE A 107 -9.00 -22.86 15.92
CA PHE A 107 -9.45 -23.57 14.71
C PHE A 107 -8.36 -24.43 14.04
N GLY A 108 -7.12 -24.44 14.55
CA GLY A 108 -6.04 -25.21 13.93
C GLY A 108 -5.57 -24.70 12.55
N VAL A 109 -6.04 -23.53 12.11
CA VAL A 109 -5.69 -22.96 10.80
C VAL A 109 -4.32 -22.28 10.78
N THR A 110 -3.75 -22.11 9.59
CA THR A 110 -2.55 -21.30 9.36
C THR A 110 -2.85 -19.82 9.62
N PRO A 111 -1.96 -19.05 10.30
CA PRO A 111 -2.16 -17.63 10.59
C PRO A 111 -2.60 -16.78 9.39
N PRO A 112 -3.84 -16.24 9.40
CA PRO A 112 -4.36 -15.50 8.25
C PRO A 112 -3.88 -14.04 8.17
N GLY A 113 -3.19 -13.51 9.18
CA GLY A 113 -2.90 -12.08 9.35
C GLY A 113 -2.12 -11.44 8.21
N ASP A 114 -0.92 -11.96 7.91
CA ASP A 114 -0.06 -11.42 6.86
C ASP A 114 -0.57 -11.72 5.46
N ILE A 115 -1.18 -12.89 5.27
CA ILE A 115 -1.89 -13.26 4.05
C ILE A 115 -3.01 -12.24 3.77
N ARG A 116 -3.83 -11.89 4.77
CA ARG A 116 -4.87 -10.87 4.67
C ARG A 116 -4.28 -9.52 4.27
N ASN A 117 -3.19 -9.09 4.90
CA ASN A 117 -2.51 -7.84 4.58
C ASN A 117 -1.97 -7.82 3.13
N CYS A 118 -1.37 -8.91 2.66
CA CYS A 118 -0.84 -9.03 1.30
C CYS A 118 -1.95 -9.06 0.24
N LEU A 119 -3.06 -9.76 0.52
CA LEU A 119 -4.24 -9.76 -0.34
C LEU A 119 -4.85 -8.35 -0.47
N ALA A 120 -5.01 -7.64 0.65
CA ALA A 120 -5.51 -6.26 0.67
C ALA A 120 -4.54 -5.25 0.01
N ALA A 121 -3.23 -5.54 0.01
CA ALA A 121 -2.22 -4.74 -0.67
C ALA A 121 -2.20 -4.92 -2.20
N LEU A 122 -2.70 -6.06 -2.69
CA LEU A 122 -2.82 -6.33 -4.14
C LEU A 122 -4.23 -6.07 -4.69
N ALA A 123 -5.23 -5.90 -3.81
CA ALA A 123 -6.62 -5.56 -4.14
C ALA A 123 -6.76 -4.24 -4.91
N GLU A 124 -7.95 -3.97 -5.45
CA GLU A 124 -8.29 -2.61 -5.88
C GLU A 124 -8.38 -1.69 -4.66
N ASP A 125 -7.62 -0.59 -4.73
CA ASP A 125 -7.65 0.46 -3.72
C ASP A 125 -9.06 1.06 -3.62
N GLN A 126 -9.47 1.41 -2.41
CA GLN A 126 -10.78 2.02 -2.10
C GLN A 126 -12.05 1.20 -2.44
N SER A 127 -11.95 -0.08 -2.84
CA SER A 127 -13.14 -0.92 -2.99
C SER A 127 -13.80 -1.21 -1.62
N LEU A 128 -15.14 -1.21 -1.57
CA LEU A 128 -15.89 -1.53 -0.34
C LEU A 128 -15.56 -2.94 0.18
N ILE A 129 -15.28 -3.89 -0.71
CA ILE A 129 -14.86 -5.24 -0.34
C ILE A 129 -13.47 -5.21 0.32
N THR A 130 -12.53 -4.42 -0.20
CA THR A 130 -11.20 -4.22 0.40
C THR A 130 -11.32 -3.61 1.80
N ALA A 131 -12.21 -2.62 1.98
CA ALA A 131 -12.48 -2.00 3.26
C ALA A 131 -13.10 -2.98 4.28
N LEU A 132 -14.09 -3.79 3.87
CA LEU A 132 -14.67 -4.84 4.70
C LEU A 132 -13.65 -5.95 5.02
N PHE A 133 -12.78 -6.31 4.09
CA PHE A 133 -11.73 -7.32 4.31
C PHE A 133 -10.71 -6.87 5.37
N GLN A 134 -10.43 -5.57 5.44
CA GLN A 134 -9.53 -4.97 6.45
C GLN A 134 -10.26 -4.46 7.70
N PHE A 135 -11.59 -4.53 7.77
CA PHE A 135 -12.38 -4.09 8.93
C PHE A 135 -11.99 -4.88 10.19
N ARG A 136 -11.87 -4.17 11.32
CA ARG A 136 -11.63 -4.75 12.64
C ARG A 136 -12.82 -4.48 13.55
N PHE A 137 -13.22 -5.48 14.32
CA PHE A 137 -14.23 -5.33 15.36
C PHE A 137 -13.59 -4.70 16.61
N GLU A 138 -14.03 -3.51 16.99
CA GLU A 138 -13.56 -2.80 18.19
C GLU A 138 -14.35 -3.14 19.47
N ALA A 139 -15.38 -3.98 19.34
CA ALA A 139 -16.28 -4.39 20.42
C ALA A 139 -16.99 -5.72 20.09
N GLY A 140 -17.68 -6.29 21.09
CA GLY A 140 -18.44 -7.53 20.99
C GLY A 140 -17.67 -8.74 21.52
N ASP A 141 -18.35 -9.56 22.33
CA ASP A 141 -17.74 -10.76 22.94
C ASP A 141 -17.31 -11.77 21.88
N GLY A 142 -16.11 -12.34 22.04
CA GLY A 142 -15.45 -13.19 21.04
C GLY A 142 -14.95 -12.45 19.78
N LEU A 143 -15.67 -11.43 19.29
CA LEU A 143 -15.32 -10.69 18.07
C LEU A 143 -14.25 -9.61 18.30
N ASN A 144 -14.16 -9.01 19.49
CA ASN A 144 -13.28 -7.86 19.74
C ASN A 144 -11.81 -8.13 19.35
N GLY A 145 -11.26 -7.25 18.51
CA GLY A 145 -9.91 -7.33 17.96
C GLY A 145 -9.77 -8.22 16.72
N HIS A 146 -10.78 -8.99 16.31
CA HIS A 146 -10.70 -9.76 15.05
C HIS A 146 -10.79 -8.85 13.82
N ALA A 147 -10.03 -9.17 12.79
CA ALA A 147 -10.23 -8.62 11.46
C ALA A 147 -11.23 -9.49 10.69
N LEU A 148 -12.20 -8.90 10.01
CA LEU A 148 -13.22 -9.66 9.26
C LEU A 148 -12.58 -10.50 8.13
N GLY A 149 -11.53 -10.00 7.47
CA GLY A 149 -10.74 -10.78 6.52
C GLY A 149 -10.01 -12.00 7.14
N ASN A 150 -9.64 -11.95 8.42
CA ASN A 150 -9.12 -13.15 9.11
C ASN A 150 -10.22 -14.19 9.27
N LEU A 151 -11.41 -13.78 9.74
CA LEU A 151 -12.57 -14.67 9.91
C LEU A 151 -13.01 -15.30 8.58
N MET A 152 -13.00 -14.52 7.48
CA MET A 152 -13.31 -15.02 6.14
C MET A 152 -12.25 -16.00 5.62
N LEU A 153 -10.95 -15.77 5.87
CA LEU A 153 -9.89 -16.73 5.50
C LEU A 153 -10.00 -18.03 6.31
N THR A 154 -10.27 -17.96 7.62
CA THR A 154 -10.53 -19.14 8.46
C THR A 154 -11.75 -19.91 7.95
N ALA A 155 -12.90 -19.25 7.76
CA ALA A 155 -14.12 -19.90 7.29
C ALA A 155 -13.99 -20.48 5.87
N LEU A 156 -13.26 -19.81 4.96
CA LEU A 156 -12.95 -20.36 3.64
C LEU A 156 -12.08 -21.62 3.76
N THR A 157 -11.12 -21.67 4.69
CA THR A 157 -10.24 -22.84 4.91
C THR A 157 -11.03 -24.04 5.43
N GLU A 158 -11.93 -23.83 6.40
CA GLU A 158 -12.83 -24.86 6.91
C GLU A 158 -13.76 -25.42 5.81
N VAL A 159 -14.25 -24.56 4.93
CA VAL A 159 -15.16 -24.94 3.83
C VAL A 159 -14.42 -25.61 2.66
N THR A 160 -13.14 -25.29 2.41
CA THR A 160 -12.36 -25.90 1.32
C THR A 160 -11.59 -27.16 1.73
N GLY A 161 -11.25 -27.31 3.02
CA GLY A 161 -10.24 -28.25 3.50
C GLY A 161 -8.81 -27.91 3.06
N ASP A 162 -8.58 -26.69 2.56
CA ASP A 162 -7.35 -26.29 1.86
C ASP A 162 -7.12 -24.78 1.99
N PHE A 163 -6.07 -24.39 2.75
CA PHE A 163 -5.70 -23.00 2.99
C PHE A 163 -5.22 -22.28 1.72
N VAL A 164 -4.51 -22.95 0.82
CA VAL A 164 -4.02 -22.33 -0.43
C VAL A 164 -5.21 -21.98 -1.32
N LYS A 165 -6.16 -22.90 -1.46
CA LYS A 165 -7.42 -22.70 -2.18
C LYS A 165 -8.32 -21.64 -1.53
N ALA A 166 -8.31 -21.54 -0.20
CA ALA A 166 -8.98 -20.46 0.52
C ALA A 166 -8.38 -19.08 0.19
N VAL A 167 -7.05 -18.98 0.13
CA VAL A 167 -6.33 -17.77 -0.31
C VAL A 167 -6.64 -17.43 -1.77
N GLU A 168 -6.68 -18.41 -2.68
CA GLU A 168 -7.05 -18.20 -4.09
C GLU A 168 -8.53 -17.82 -4.29
N ILE A 169 -9.43 -18.18 -3.37
CA ILE A 169 -10.80 -17.65 -3.35
C ILE A 169 -10.81 -16.21 -2.83
N ALA A 170 -10.18 -15.94 -1.69
CA ALA A 170 -10.12 -14.60 -1.10
C ALA A 170 -9.48 -13.56 -2.04
N ALA A 171 -8.41 -13.94 -2.76
CA ALA A 171 -7.78 -13.11 -3.80
C ALA A 171 -8.75 -12.66 -4.89
N ARG A 172 -9.64 -13.56 -5.34
CA ARG A 172 -10.67 -13.23 -6.34
C ARG A 172 -11.77 -12.35 -5.75
N VAL A 173 -12.16 -12.57 -4.49
CA VAL A 173 -13.16 -11.75 -3.79
C VAL A 173 -12.70 -10.30 -3.64
N VAL A 174 -11.44 -10.04 -3.27
CA VAL A 174 -10.90 -8.67 -3.14
C VAL A 174 -10.36 -8.07 -4.45
N GLY A 175 -10.42 -8.82 -5.57
CA GLY A 175 -9.91 -8.37 -6.87
C GLY A 175 -8.39 -8.16 -6.91
N ALA A 176 -7.62 -9.01 -6.22
CA ALA A 176 -6.17 -8.90 -6.10
C ALA A 176 -5.43 -9.10 -7.43
N ARG A 177 -4.51 -8.17 -7.75
CA ARG A 177 -3.61 -8.24 -8.92
C ARG A 177 -2.28 -8.90 -8.56
N GLY A 178 -2.17 -10.19 -8.83
CA GLY A 178 -0.99 -11.01 -8.55
C GLY A 178 -1.37 -12.37 -7.98
N ARG A 179 -0.41 -13.08 -7.38
CA ARG A 179 -0.67 -14.25 -6.52
C ARG A 179 -0.10 -14.02 -5.13
N VAL A 180 -0.83 -14.49 -4.12
CA VAL A 180 -0.36 -14.60 -2.74
C VAL A 180 -0.31 -16.08 -2.42
N ILE A 181 0.84 -16.58 -1.97
CA ILE A 181 1.03 -17.96 -1.52
C ILE A 181 1.72 -17.96 -0.15
N PRO A 182 1.34 -18.85 0.77
CA PRO A 182 2.05 -18.98 2.04
C PRO A 182 3.40 -19.66 1.83
N ALA A 183 4.36 -19.38 2.71
CA ALA A 183 5.68 -20.00 2.69
C ALA A 183 5.66 -21.50 3.05
N THR A 184 4.63 -21.95 3.78
CA THR A 184 4.31 -23.36 4.03
C THR A 184 2.80 -23.54 4.20
N VAL A 185 2.31 -24.77 4.07
CA VAL A 185 0.94 -25.16 4.44
C VAL A 185 0.85 -25.74 5.86
N ASP A 186 2.00 -26.02 6.49
CA ASP A 186 2.10 -26.62 7.82
C ASP A 186 1.99 -25.57 8.94
N GLN A 187 1.49 -25.97 10.11
CA GLN A 187 1.55 -25.13 11.31
C GLN A 187 2.98 -25.06 11.85
N VAL A 188 3.71 -24.01 11.48
CA VAL A 188 5.07 -23.70 11.97
C VAL A 188 5.08 -22.61 13.03
N SER A 189 6.03 -22.68 13.96
CA SER A 189 6.31 -21.61 14.93
C SER A 189 7.74 -21.12 14.75
N LEU A 190 7.96 -19.82 14.96
CA LEU A 190 9.30 -19.27 14.99
C LEU A 190 10.05 -19.77 16.24
N SER A 191 11.37 -19.92 16.12
CA SER A 191 12.27 -20.09 17.27
C SER A 191 13.58 -19.36 17.01
N ALA A 192 14.22 -18.89 18.07
CA ALA A 192 15.46 -18.13 18.03
C ALA A 192 16.42 -18.63 19.12
N ASP A 193 17.65 -18.95 18.73
CA ASP A 193 18.72 -19.29 19.65
C ASP A 193 19.51 -18.04 20.05
N LEU A 194 19.70 -17.85 21.36
CA LEU A 194 20.34 -16.68 21.95
C LEU A 194 21.84 -16.94 22.18
N MET A 195 22.63 -15.86 22.24
CA MET A 195 24.06 -15.92 22.54
C MET A 195 24.40 -16.49 23.93
N ASP A 196 23.42 -16.63 24.82
CA ASP A 196 23.53 -17.28 26.13
C ASP A 196 23.13 -18.77 26.13
N GLY A 197 22.84 -19.34 24.96
CA GLY A 197 22.51 -20.76 24.79
C GLY A 197 21.05 -21.12 25.09
N ARG A 198 20.18 -20.14 25.34
CA ARG A 198 18.73 -20.38 25.44
C ARG A 198 18.08 -20.37 24.06
N THR A 199 17.08 -21.21 23.84
CA THR A 199 16.13 -21.10 22.72
C THR A 199 14.85 -20.44 23.22
N ILE A 200 14.35 -19.44 22.50
CA ILE A 200 12.99 -18.90 22.64
C ILE A 200 12.15 -19.45 21.48
N SER A 201 10.89 -19.76 21.73
CA SER A 201 9.92 -20.23 20.73
C SER A 201 8.64 -19.42 20.80
N GLY A 202 8.11 -19.06 19.64
CA GLY A 202 7.06 -18.05 19.45
C GLY A 202 7.57 -16.85 18.65
N GLU A 203 6.65 -16.12 18.04
CA GLU A 203 6.91 -14.78 17.47
C GLU A 203 6.61 -13.67 18.51
N THR A 204 5.68 -13.93 19.44
CA THR A 204 5.20 -12.99 20.48
C THR A 204 5.36 -13.53 21.91
#